data_AF-A0A8H7SL81-F1
#
_entry.id   AF-A0A8H7SL81-F1
#
_cell.length_a   1.000
_cell.length_b   1.000
_cell.length_c   1.000
_cell.angle_alpha   90.00
_cell.angle_beta   90.00
_cell.angle_gamma   90.00
#
_symmetry.space_group_name_H-M   'P 1'
#
loop_
_entity.id
_entity.type
_entity.pdbx_description
1 polymer ?
#
loop_
_entity_poly.entity_id
_entity_poly.type
_entity_poly.pdbx_seq_one_letter_code
_entity_poly.pdbx_strand_id
1 'polypeptide(L)'
;MLSMNENREDTRSSDEIILEPYTYLLSHPGKDIRTKLISAFNLWLNVPKDTLDVINKAIGMLHNASLMIDDVQDDSELRRGFPVSHHIYGVPQTINTANLVYFLAIQDILKLGIPGMVEICTEELIHLHQGQGIELYWRDSLTCPTEAEYIDMVNNKTGGLLRLAVRLMQAASESDV
;
A
#
# COMPACT_ATOMS: atom_id res chain seq x y z
N MET A 1 35.12 -5.88 -37.18
CA MET A 1 33.97 -6.77 -36.87
C MET A 1 33.28 -6.16 -35.66
N LEU A 2 32.03 -5.76 -35.84
CA LEU A 2 31.25 -4.86 -35.00
C LEU A 2 31.05 -5.35 -33.57
N SER A 3 31.15 -4.43 -32.60
CA SER A 3 30.05 -4.14 -31.69
C SER A 3 30.32 -2.78 -31.05
N MET A 4 29.55 -1.80 -31.52
CA MET A 4 29.39 -0.50 -30.87
C MET A 4 28.84 -0.77 -29.47
N ASN A 5 29.54 -0.26 -28.46
CA ASN A 5 28.97 -0.08 -27.14
C ASN A 5 27.98 1.07 -27.27
N GLU A 6 26.74 0.77 -27.69
CA GLU A 6 25.64 1.72 -27.60
C GLU A 6 25.42 1.96 -26.10
N ASN A 7 25.99 3.05 -25.57
CA ASN A 7 25.40 3.75 -24.46
C ASN A 7 23.99 4.15 -24.92
N ARG A 8 23.02 3.26 -24.72
CA ARG A 8 21.61 3.62 -24.80
C ARG A 8 21.39 4.60 -23.65
N GLU A 9 21.36 5.89 -23.97
CA GLU A 9 20.82 6.88 -23.05
C GLU A 9 19.43 6.39 -22.66
N ASP A 10 19.27 6.08 -21.38
CA ASP A 10 17.97 5.71 -20.84
C ASP A 10 17.08 6.94 -20.93
N THR A 11 16.13 6.93 -21.86
CA THR A 11 15.26 8.07 -22.16
C THR A 11 14.15 8.25 -21.12
N ARG A 12 14.09 7.37 -20.12
CA ARG A 12 13.09 7.41 -19.06
C ARG A 12 13.37 8.55 -18.10
N SER A 13 12.30 9.14 -17.57
CA SER A 13 12.45 10.15 -16.53
C SER A 13 12.96 9.53 -15.22
N SER A 14 13.59 10.33 -14.35
CA SER A 14 14.01 9.88 -13.03
C SER A 14 12.86 9.27 -12.23
N ASP A 15 11.66 9.84 -12.34
CA ASP A 15 10.46 9.34 -11.64
C ASP A 15 10.02 7.98 -12.19
N GLU A 16 10.11 7.76 -13.50
CA GLU A 16 9.81 6.46 -14.12
C GLU A 16 10.76 5.37 -13.63
N ILE A 17 12.06 5.68 -13.54
CA ILE A 17 13.08 4.75 -13.05
C ILE A 17 12.84 4.40 -11.57
N ILE A 18 12.51 5.41 -10.75
CA ILE A 18 12.27 5.21 -9.31
C ILE A 18 10.97 4.42 -9.07
N LEU A 19 9.93 4.62 -9.88
CA LEU A 19 8.63 3.94 -9.73
C LEU A 19 8.52 2.60 -10.47
N GLU A 20 9.57 2.16 -11.17
CA GLU A 20 9.57 0.92 -11.94
C GLU A 20 9.23 -0.33 -11.08
N PRO A 21 9.78 -0.52 -9.85
CA PRO A 21 9.42 -1.67 -9.01
C PRO A 21 7.94 -1.71 -8.61
N TYR A 22 7.31 -0.54 -8.46
CA TYR A 22 5.88 -0.41 -8.17
C TYR A 22 5.02 -0.66 -9.41
N THR A 23 5.44 -0.11 -10.56
CA THR A 23 4.78 -0.33 -11.86
C THR A 23 4.79 -1.81 -12.24
N TYR A 24 5.91 -2.50 -11.99
CA TYR A 24 6.02 -3.94 -12.16
C TYR A 24 4.99 -4.70 -11.30
N LEU A 25 4.84 -4.36 -10.02
CA LEU A 25 3.83 -5.00 -9.16
C LEU A 25 2.40 -4.76 -9.70
N LEU A 26 2.11 -3.56 -10.18
CA LEU A 26 0.80 -3.22 -10.75
C LEU A 26 0.48 -3.98 -12.05
N SER A 27 1.49 -4.35 -12.83
CA SER A 27 1.30 -5.14 -14.05
C SER A 27 0.77 -6.56 -13.81
N HIS A 28 0.77 -7.02 -12.54
CA HIS A 28 0.28 -8.32 -12.11
C HIS A 28 -0.92 -8.13 -11.16
N PRO A 29 -2.10 -7.71 -11.63
CA PRO A 29 -3.21 -7.33 -10.75
C PRO A 29 -3.76 -8.51 -9.93
N GLY A 30 -4.20 -8.19 -8.71
CA GLY A 30 -4.81 -9.15 -7.79
C GLY A 30 -6.32 -9.20 -7.91
N LYS A 31 -6.98 -9.80 -6.91
CA LYS A 31 -8.44 -9.72 -6.79
C LYS A 31 -8.84 -8.32 -6.34
N ASP A 32 -9.68 -7.65 -7.13
CA ASP A 32 -10.16 -6.30 -6.86
C ASP A 32 -11.29 -6.26 -5.81
N ILE A 33 -11.02 -6.82 -4.62
CA ILE A 33 -12.00 -6.91 -3.53
C ILE A 33 -12.18 -5.56 -2.83
N ARG A 34 -11.10 -4.79 -2.69
CA ARG A 34 -11.10 -3.49 -1.98
C ARG A 34 -11.98 -2.45 -2.68
N THR A 35 -11.85 -2.30 -3.99
CA THR A 35 -12.67 -1.36 -4.76
C THR A 35 -14.16 -1.70 -4.67
N LYS A 36 -14.50 -3.00 -4.68
CA LYS A 36 -15.88 -3.46 -4.48
C LYS A 36 -16.39 -3.14 -3.07
N LEU A 37 -15.57 -3.32 -2.05
CA LEU A 37 -15.92 -3.00 -0.67
C LEU A 37 -16.14 -1.49 -0.51
N ILE A 38 -15.22 -0.66 -1.02
CA ILE A 38 -15.37 0.80 -1.02
C ILE A 38 -16.65 1.22 -1.75
N SER A 39 -16.94 0.62 -2.92
CA SER A 39 -18.17 0.89 -3.67
C SER A 39 -19.43 0.51 -2.88
N ALA A 40 -19.40 -0.59 -2.12
CA ALA A 40 -20.51 -1.00 -1.26
C ALA A 40 -20.72 -0.01 -0.10
N PHE A 41 -19.65 0.42 0.58
CA PHE A 41 -19.74 1.43 1.64
C PHE A 41 -20.25 2.78 1.12
N ASN A 42 -19.91 3.12 -0.13
CA ASN A 42 -20.35 4.38 -0.73
C ASN A 42 -21.86 4.46 -0.96
N LEU A 43 -22.58 3.33 -0.94
CA LEU A 43 -24.04 3.31 -0.97
C LEU A 43 -24.66 4.01 0.26
N TRP A 44 -23.93 4.03 1.39
CA TRP A 44 -24.36 4.70 2.62
C TRP A 44 -23.70 6.07 2.81
N LEU A 45 -22.40 6.17 2.49
CA LEU A 45 -21.60 7.36 2.78
C LEU A 45 -21.74 8.47 1.72
N ASN A 46 -22.21 8.13 0.51
CA ASN A 46 -22.48 9.10 -0.55
C ASN A 46 -21.32 10.12 -0.76
N VAL A 47 -20.09 9.62 -0.81
CA VAL A 47 -18.90 10.47 -0.98
C VAL A 47 -18.88 11.04 -2.41
N PRO A 48 -18.55 12.33 -2.59
CA PRO A 48 -18.40 12.92 -3.92
C PRO A 48 -17.42 12.12 -4.79
N LYS A 49 -17.79 11.87 -6.04
CA LYS A 49 -17.05 10.96 -6.93
C LYS A 49 -15.57 11.32 -7.06
N ASP A 50 -15.24 12.59 -7.28
CA ASP A 50 -13.85 13.03 -7.46
C ASP A 50 -13.01 12.77 -6.19
N THR A 51 -13.59 13.00 -5.02
CA THR A 51 -12.97 12.70 -3.72
C THR A 51 -12.82 11.19 -3.52
N LEU A 52 -13.84 10.41 -3.87
CA LEU A 52 -13.83 8.95 -3.77
C LEU A 52 -12.76 8.33 -4.68
N ASP A 53 -12.57 8.87 -5.88
CA ASP A 53 -11.54 8.41 -6.82
C ASP A 53 -10.12 8.64 -6.25
N VAL A 54 -9.89 9.78 -5.60
CA VAL A 54 -8.62 10.06 -4.89
C VAL A 54 -8.42 9.11 -3.70
N ILE A 55 -9.47 8.87 -2.88
CA ILE A 55 -9.41 7.92 -1.76
C ILE A 55 -9.08 6.51 -2.28
N ASN A 56 -9.77 6.04 -3.33
CA ASN A 56 -9.52 4.74 -3.94
C ASN A 56 -8.07 4.60 -4.42
N LYS A 57 -7.56 5.63 -5.10
CA LYS A 57 -6.17 5.66 -5.58
C LYS A 57 -5.19 5.57 -4.41
N ALA A 58 -5.36 6.40 -3.38
CA ALA A 58 -4.48 6.42 -2.21
C ALA A 58 -4.48 5.07 -1.47
N ILE A 59 -5.65 4.47 -1.23
CA ILE A 59 -5.77 3.14 -0.62
C ILE A 59 -5.10 2.06 -1.48
N GLY A 60 -5.25 2.15 -2.80
CA GLY A 60 -4.55 1.28 -3.75
C GLY A 60 -3.03 1.39 -3.63
N MET A 61 -2.52 2.61 -3.57
CA MET A 61 -1.10 2.91 -3.42
C MET A 61 -0.55 2.38 -2.09
N LEU A 62 -1.19 2.70 -0.97
CA LEU A 62 -0.77 2.25 0.37
C LEU A 62 -0.73 0.72 0.46
N HIS A 63 -1.74 0.04 -0.07
CA HIS A 63 -1.77 -1.41 -0.07
C HIS A 63 -0.67 -2.03 -0.93
N ASN A 64 -0.47 -1.55 -2.16
CA ASN A 64 0.55 -2.15 -3.03
C ASN A 64 1.96 -1.85 -2.50
N ALA A 65 2.20 -0.67 -1.94
CA ALA A 65 3.45 -0.34 -1.25
C ALA A 65 3.68 -1.28 -0.05
N SER A 66 2.65 -1.55 0.77
CA SER A 66 2.79 -2.47 1.90
C SER A 66 3.09 -3.90 1.45
N LEU A 67 2.53 -4.37 0.34
CA LEU A 67 2.87 -5.68 -0.21
C LEU A 67 4.34 -5.77 -0.64
N MET A 68 4.91 -4.70 -1.22
CA MET A 68 6.32 -4.69 -1.60
C MET A 68 7.24 -4.80 -0.38
N ILE A 69 6.88 -4.13 0.71
CA ILE A 69 7.63 -4.21 1.98
C ILE A 69 7.45 -5.58 2.64
N ASP A 70 6.23 -6.09 2.69
CA ASP A 70 5.88 -7.42 3.24
C ASP A 70 6.65 -8.53 2.49
N ASP A 71 6.69 -8.50 1.16
CA ASP A 71 7.48 -9.44 0.34
C ASP A 71 8.96 -9.47 0.75
N VAL A 72 9.55 -8.30 0.99
CA VAL A 72 10.95 -8.17 1.42
C VAL A 72 11.13 -8.68 2.85
N GLN A 73 10.20 -8.35 3.75
CA GLN A 73 10.27 -8.73 5.16
C GLN A 73 10.09 -10.24 5.37
N ASP A 74 9.30 -10.89 4.51
CA ASP A 74 8.99 -12.31 4.54
C ASP A 74 9.90 -13.17 3.65
N ASP A 75 10.88 -12.56 2.98
CA ASP A 75 11.76 -13.25 2.01
C ASP A 75 10.95 -14.05 0.97
N SER A 76 9.85 -13.46 0.50
CA SER A 76 8.91 -14.13 -0.39
C SER A 76 9.50 -14.32 -1.78
N GLU A 77 9.37 -15.52 -2.36
CA GLU A 77 9.87 -15.76 -3.73
C GLU A 77 8.92 -15.25 -4.82
N LEU A 78 7.60 -15.39 -4.59
CA LEU A 78 6.56 -15.18 -5.59
C LEU A 78 5.38 -14.38 -5.04
N ARG A 79 4.84 -13.49 -5.87
CA ARG A 79 3.55 -12.83 -5.65
C ARG A 79 2.66 -13.00 -6.87
N ARG A 80 1.45 -13.55 -6.67
CA ARG A 80 0.46 -13.81 -7.73
C ARG A 80 1.00 -14.70 -8.87
N GLY A 81 1.97 -15.57 -8.55
CA GLY A 81 2.62 -16.47 -9.52
C GLY A 81 3.81 -15.86 -10.25
N PHE A 82 4.20 -14.62 -9.95
CA PHE A 82 5.33 -13.93 -10.57
C PHE A 82 6.42 -13.62 -9.54
N PRO A 83 7.69 -13.47 -9.95
CA PRO A 83 8.76 -13.05 -9.04
C PRO A 83 8.41 -11.73 -8.36
N VAL A 84 8.72 -11.63 -7.06
CA VAL A 84 8.56 -10.39 -6.28
C VAL A 84 9.48 -9.27 -6.79
N SER A 85 9.10 -8.02 -6.56
CA SER A 85 9.86 -6.85 -7.04
C SER A 85 11.32 -6.86 -6.59
N HIS A 86 11.60 -7.29 -5.35
CA HIS A 86 12.97 -7.28 -4.81
C HIS A 86 13.90 -8.34 -5.40
N HIS A 87 13.37 -9.37 -6.07
CA HIS A 87 14.16 -10.32 -6.85
C HIS A 87 14.58 -9.76 -8.22
N ILE A 88 13.86 -8.76 -8.74
CA ILE A 88 14.13 -8.16 -10.05
C ILE A 88 14.98 -6.88 -9.90
N TYR A 89 14.58 -6.01 -8.98
CA TYR A 89 15.16 -4.67 -8.79
C TYR A 89 16.08 -4.58 -7.57
N GLY A 90 16.16 -5.66 -6.78
CA GLY A 90 16.88 -5.67 -5.52
C GLY A 90 16.09 -5.08 -4.36
N VAL A 91 16.48 -5.49 -3.16
CA VAL A 91 15.90 -5.04 -1.88
C VAL A 91 15.99 -3.51 -1.70
N PRO A 92 17.15 -2.84 -1.92
CA PRO A 92 17.26 -1.40 -1.65
C PRO A 92 16.33 -0.55 -2.51
N GLN A 93 16.23 -0.86 -3.81
CA GLN A 93 15.36 -0.12 -4.72
C GLN A 93 13.89 -0.35 -4.38
N THR A 94 13.51 -1.60 -4.10
CA THR A 94 12.13 -1.97 -3.75
C THR A 94 11.65 -1.25 -2.48
N ILE A 95 12.47 -1.22 -1.43
CA ILE A 95 12.15 -0.50 -0.18
C ILE A 95 12.00 1.00 -0.46
N ASN A 96 12.95 1.60 -1.19
CA ASN A 96 12.90 3.03 -1.48
C ASN A 96 11.64 3.41 -2.28
N THR A 97 11.32 2.64 -3.31
CA THR A 97 10.11 2.85 -4.13
C THR A 97 8.84 2.71 -3.29
N ALA A 98 8.72 1.67 -2.46
CA ALA A 98 7.54 1.48 -1.62
C ALA A 98 7.36 2.63 -0.62
N ASN A 99 8.44 3.09 0.01
CA ASN A 99 8.42 4.23 0.92
C ASN A 99 8.01 5.53 0.22
N LEU A 100 8.52 5.78 -1.00
CA LEU A 100 8.09 6.92 -1.80
C LEU A 100 6.58 6.86 -2.08
N VAL A 101 6.06 5.69 -2.47
CA VAL A 101 4.63 5.52 -2.77
C VAL A 101 3.75 5.78 -1.53
N TYR A 102 4.20 5.42 -0.31
CA TYR A 102 3.50 5.80 0.92
C TYR A 102 3.34 7.32 1.02
N PHE A 103 4.41 8.08 0.82
CA PHE A 103 4.35 9.55 0.90
C PHE A 103 3.53 10.17 -0.23
N LEU A 104 3.59 9.62 -1.45
CA LEU A 104 2.75 10.08 -2.56
C LEU A 104 1.26 9.87 -2.28
N ALA A 105 0.88 8.74 -1.67
CA ALA A 105 -0.50 8.49 -1.29
C ALA A 105 -1.00 9.49 -0.23
N ILE A 106 -0.19 9.76 0.79
CA ILE A 106 -0.50 10.77 1.81
C ILE A 106 -0.58 12.18 1.19
N GLN A 107 0.31 12.49 0.23
CA GLN A 107 0.27 13.77 -0.48
C GLN A 107 -1.03 13.94 -1.27
N ASP A 108 -1.52 12.89 -1.94
CA ASP A 108 -2.79 12.92 -2.67
C ASP A 108 -3.98 13.15 -1.72
N ILE A 109 -3.97 12.52 -0.54
CA ILE A 109 -4.98 12.78 0.50
C ILE A 109 -4.89 14.21 1.04
N LEU A 110 -3.69 14.71 1.32
CA LEU A 110 -3.49 16.09 1.80
C LEU A 110 -4.05 17.14 0.82
N LYS A 111 -3.91 16.90 -0.49
CA LYS A 111 -4.41 17.80 -1.55
C LYS A 111 -5.94 17.92 -1.58
N LEU A 112 -6.68 16.97 -0.99
CA LEU A 112 -8.14 17.08 -0.86
C LEU A 112 -8.56 18.24 0.04
N GLY A 113 -7.68 18.68 0.95
CA GLY A 113 -7.97 19.82 1.85
C GLY A 113 -9.06 19.54 2.88
N ILE A 114 -9.45 18.28 3.08
CA ILE A 114 -10.45 17.88 4.07
C ILE A 114 -9.74 17.69 5.42
N PRO A 115 -10.12 18.44 6.48
CA PRO A 115 -9.49 18.35 7.79
C PRO A 115 -9.58 16.93 8.40
N GLY A 116 -8.53 16.50 9.10
CA GLY A 116 -8.51 15.21 9.79
C GLY A 116 -8.12 14.00 8.94
N MET A 117 -8.09 14.12 7.60
CA MET A 117 -7.77 12.98 6.73
C MET A 117 -6.32 12.50 6.84
N VAL A 118 -5.38 13.42 7.03
CA VAL A 118 -3.95 13.07 7.17
C VAL A 118 -3.71 12.40 8.51
N GLU A 119 -4.37 12.89 9.57
CA GLU A 119 -4.35 12.31 10.90
C GLU A 119 -4.92 10.89 10.89
N ILE A 120 -6.05 10.67 10.20
CA ILE A 120 -6.60 9.33 9.96
C ILE A 120 -5.56 8.44 9.26
N CYS A 121 -4.91 8.93 8.21
CA CYS A 121 -3.90 8.15 7.49
C CYS A 121 -2.71 7.77 8.39
N THR A 122 -2.17 8.71 9.16
CA THR A 122 -1.00 8.46 10.00
C THR A 122 -1.34 7.51 11.14
N GLU A 123 -2.48 7.68 11.81
CA GLU A 123 -2.96 6.75 12.84
C GLU A 123 -3.07 5.32 12.32
N GLU A 124 -3.70 5.12 11.17
CA GLU A 124 -3.91 3.77 10.62
C GLU A 124 -2.62 3.15 10.09
N LEU A 125 -1.71 3.94 9.53
CA LEU A 125 -0.39 3.46 9.14
C LEU A 125 0.45 3.07 10.37
N ILE A 126 0.34 3.79 11.48
CA ILE A 126 1.00 3.41 12.75
C ILE A 126 0.46 2.06 13.24
N HIS A 127 -0.87 1.89 13.29
CA HIS A 127 -1.47 0.61 13.69
C HIS A 127 -1.02 -0.54 12.78
N LEU A 128 -0.98 -0.31 11.46
CA LEU A 128 -0.51 -1.31 10.49
C LEU A 128 0.93 -1.75 10.80
N HIS A 129 1.84 -0.80 11.04
CA HIS A 129 3.23 -1.11 11.36
C HIS A 129 3.40 -1.76 12.73
N GLN A 130 2.56 -1.43 13.71
CA GLN A 130 2.55 -2.12 15.01
C GLN A 130 2.13 -3.59 14.85
N GLY A 131 1.09 -3.86 14.05
CA GLY A 131 0.64 -5.21 13.72
C GLY A 131 1.72 -6.01 12.98
N GLN A 132 2.33 -5.44 11.94
CA GLN A 132 3.45 -6.07 11.24
C GLN A 132 4.63 -6.33 12.18
N GLY A 133 4.99 -5.34 13.01
CA GLY A 133 6.15 -5.43 13.88
C GLY A 133 6.03 -6.57 14.90
N ILE A 134 4.86 -6.76 15.50
CA ILE A 134 4.66 -7.85 16.47
C ILE A 134 4.62 -9.22 15.81
N GLU A 135 4.05 -9.33 14.60
CA GLU A 135 4.10 -10.55 13.79
C GLU A 135 5.54 -10.95 13.45
N LEU A 136 6.34 -10.01 12.95
CA LEU A 136 7.76 -10.24 12.66
C LEU A 136 8.53 -10.66 13.91
N TYR A 137 8.26 -10.01 15.04
CA TYR A 137 8.86 -10.40 16.32
C TYR A 137 8.52 -11.84 16.70
N TRP A 138 7.25 -12.25 16.64
CA TRP A 138 6.84 -13.63 16.94
C TRP A 138 7.50 -14.65 16.02
N ARG A 139 7.55 -14.36 14.72
CA ARG A 139 8.21 -15.19 13.72
C ARG A 139 9.70 -15.36 14.02
N ASP A 140 10.42 -14.26 14.22
CA ASP A 140 11.88 -14.24 14.32
C ASP A 140 12.38 -14.70 15.71
N SER A 141 11.56 -14.53 16.75
CA SER A 141 11.82 -15.03 18.11
C SER A 141 11.30 -16.44 18.36
N LEU A 142 10.59 -17.05 17.39
CA LEU A 142 9.93 -18.35 17.53
C LEU A 142 8.92 -18.39 18.69
N THR A 143 8.25 -17.25 18.94
CA THR A 143 7.24 -17.12 19.99
C THR A 143 5.84 -17.32 19.41
N CYS A 144 5.11 -18.35 19.87
CA CYS A 144 3.72 -18.55 19.46
C CYS A 144 2.80 -17.61 20.25
N PRO A 145 1.99 -16.75 19.59
CA PRO A 145 1.00 -15.93 20.28
C PRO A 145 -0.17 -16.77 20.77
N THR A 146 -0.92 -16.22 21.71
CA THR A 146 -2.28 -16.67 22.02
C THR A 146 -3.24 -16.29 20.89
N GLU A 147 -4.41 -16.95 20.84
CA GLU A 147 -5.46 -16.62 19.85
C GLU A 147 -5.89 -15.15 19.94
N ALA A 148 -6.03 -14.61 21.15
CA ALA A 148 -6.41 -13.21 21.37
C ALA A 148 -5.36 -12.25 20.80
N GLU A 149 -4.08 -12.47 21.09
CA GLU A 149 -2.98 -11.66 20.56
C GLU A 149 -2.91 -11.73 19.03
N TYR A 150 -3.11 -12.93 18.46
CA TYR A 150 -3.15 -13.10 17.01
C TYR A 150 -4.29 -12.31 16.36
N ILE A 151 -5.50 -12.36 16.94
CA ILE A 151 -6.65 -11.59 16.46
C ILE A 151 -6.38 -10.08 16.50
N ASP A 152 -5.80 -9.58 17.60
CA ASP A 152 -5.44 -8.16 17.74
C ASP A 152 -4.40 -7.73 16.71
N MET A 153 -3.39 -8.56 16.45
CA MET A 153 -2.41 -8.33 15.39
C MET A 153 -3.09 -8.25 14.01
N VAL A 154 -3.97 -9.20 13.68
CA VAL A 154 -4.68 -9.23 12.39
C VAL A 154 -5.58 -8.00 12.21
N ASN A 155 -6.26 -7.56 13.28
CA ASN A 155 -7.09 -6.35 13.27
C ASN A 155 -6.29 -5.07 12.99
N ASN A 156 -5.00 -5.06 13.36
CA ASN A 156 -4.08 -3.97 13.10
C ASN A 156 -3.45 -4.05 11.71
N LYS A 157 -2.91 -5.21 11.31
CA LYS A 157 -2.24 -5.43 10.01
C LYS A 157 -3.24 -5.39 8.85
N THR A 158 -4.22 -6.30 8.86
CA THR A 158 -5.17 -6.47 7.74
C THR A 158 -6.39 -5.55 7.90
N GLY A 159 -6.92 -5.45 9.13
CA GLY A 159 -8.05 -4.58 9.42
C GLY A 159 -7.74 -3.09 9.24
N GLY A 160 -6.49 -2.68 9.45
CA GLY A 160 -6.05 -1.29 9.37
C GLY A 160 -6.33 -0.61 8.03
N LEU A 161 -6.01 -1.26 6.90
CA LEU A 161 -6.25 -0.67 5.57
C LEU A 161 -7.75 -0.57 5.23
N LEU A 162 -8.57 -1.52 5.68
CA LEU A 162 -10.03 -1.46 5.48
C LEU A 162 -10.64 -0.36 6.34
N ARG A 163 -10.23 -0.27 7.60
CA ARG A 163 -10.63 0.78 8.54
C ARG A 163 -10.21 2.16 8.02
N LEU A 164 -9.01 2.29 7.48
CA LEU A 164 -8.52 3.51 6.84
C LEU A 164 -9.44 3.96 5.70
N ALA A 165 -9.78 3.05 4.78
CA ALA A 165 -10.66 3.37 3.67
C ALA A 165 -12.02 3.92 4.15
N VAL A 166 -12.65 3.24 5.11
CA VAL A 166 -13.95 3.65 5.65
C VAL A 166 -13.85 4.99 6.41
N ARG A 167 -12.83 5.19 7.25
CA ARG A 167 -12.64 6.46 7.99
C ARG A 167 -12.41 7.64 7.05
N LEU A 168 -11.64 7.46 5.98
CA LEU A 168 -11.46 8.50 4.96
C LEU A 168 -12.78 8.82 4.24
N MET A 169 -13.55 7.80 3.89
CA MET A 169 -14.87 7.99 3.28
C MET A 169 -15.83 8.72 4.23
N GLN A 170 -15.84 8.38 5.52
CA GLN A 170 -16.64 9.08 6.53
C GLN A 170 -16.24 10.56 6.66
N ALA A 171 -14.94 10.87 6.66
CA ALA A 171 -14.46 12.24 6.69
C ALA A 171 -14.87 13.06 5.44
N ALA A 172 -15.09 12.40 4.31
CA ALA A 172 -15.53 12.99 3.05
C ALA A 172 -17.04 12.87 2.78
N SER A 173 -17.78 12.23 3.69
CA SER A 173 -19.20 11.92 3.53
C SER A 173 -20.03 13.19 3.60
N GLU A 174 -21.01 13.31 2.70
CA GLU A 174 -22.09 14.30 2.82
C GLU A 174 -23.31 13.73 3.57
N SER A 175 -23.26 12.44 3.92
CA SER A 175 -24.29 11.71 4.65
C SER A 175 -24.09 11.83 6.16
N ASP A 176 -25.20 12.01 6.90
CA ASP A 176 -25.24 12.03 8.37
C ASP A 176 -25.20 10.61 9.00
N VAL A 177 -24.97 9.57 8.19
CA VAL A 177 -24.94 8.15 8.61
C VAL A 177 -23.59 7.75 9.18
#